data_AF-A0A7C9G3N9-F1
#
_entry.id   AF-A0A7C9G3N9-F1
#
_cell.length_a   1.000
_cell.length_b   1.000
_cell.length_c   1.000
_cell.angle_alpha   90.00
_cell.angle_beta   90.00
_cell.angle_gamma   90.00
#
_symmetry.space_group_name_H-M   'P 1'
#
loop_
_entity.id
_entity.type
_entity.pdbx_description
1 polymer ?
#
loop_
_entity_poly.entity_id
_entity_poly.type
_entity_poly.pdbx_seq_one_letter_code
_entity_poly.pdbx_strand_id
1 'polypeptide(L)'
;MRKFQKSVVLEMASGLAVIYAALWAGRWLSEVSGNLLPASIVGMLLLTIALQFRWIKLAWVERTANQFVRWMSLLFVPISIGLVEHIETLLQALPAMLLTCALATLILLVVVGKAYQHWEHKHELKATQPQSVDGEAK
;
A
#
# COMPACT_ATOMS: atom_id res chain seq x y z
N MET A 1 -16.84 21.85 27.81
CA MET A 1 -16.97 20.67 26.92
C MET A 1 -16.90 21.00 25.41
N ARG A 2 -17.44 22.12 24.90
CA ARG A 2 -17.42 22.44 23.44
C ARG A 2 -16.04 22.75 22.81
N LYS A 3 -15.04 23.24 23.57
CA LYS A 3 -13.70 23.56 23.04
C LYS A 3 -12.85 22.32 22.71
N PHE A 4 -13.00 21.24 23.48
CA PHE A 4 -12.24 20.00 23.30
C PHE A 4 -12.71 19.18 22.09
N GLN A 5 -13.98 19.29 21.73
CA GLN A 5 -14.52 18.68 20.50
C GLN A 5 -14.03 19.40 19.24
N LYS A 6 -13.86 20.73 19.28
CA LYS A 6 -13.39 21.52 18.14
C LYS A 6 -11.96 21.15 17.72
N SER A 7 -11.05 20.89 18.65
CA SER A 7 -9.68 20.47 18.34
C SER A 7 -9.67 19.08 17.68
N VAL A 8 -10.42 18.12 18.22
CA VAL A 8 -10.52 16.76 17.67
C VAL A 8 -11.09 16.76 16.24
N VAL A 9 -12.14 17.54 15.99
CA VAL A 9 -12.73 17.65 14.65
C VAL A 9 -11.74 18.29 13.66
N LEU A 10 -10.98 19.30 14.11
CA LEU A 10 -9.92 19.90 13.30
C LEU A 10 -8.83 18.89 12.94
N GLU A 11 -8.38 18.08 13.91
CA GLU A 11 -7.39 17.02 13.68
C GLU A 11 -7.89 16.00 12.66
N MET A 12 -9.15 15.56 12.78
CA MET A 12 -9.72 14.61 11.83
C MET A 12 -9.83 15.18 10.42
N ALA A 13 -10.30 16.43 10.31
CA ALA A 13 -10.40 17.14 9.03
C ALA A 13 -9.02 17.32 8.37
N SER A 14 -8.00 17.67 9.15
CA SER A 14 -6.63 17.78 8.65
C SER A 14 -6.02 16.44 8.25
N GLY A 15 -6.27 15.35 9.00
CA GLY A 15 -5.85 14.01 8.61
C GLY A 15 -6.52 13.56 7.30
N LEU A 16 -7.80 13.89 7.11
CA LEU A 16 -8.53 13.61 5.88
C LEU A 16 -7.96 14.41 4.70
N ALA A 17 -7.71 15.70 4.90
CA ALA A 17 -7.10 16.56 3.90
C ALA A 17 -5.72 16.06 3.47
N VAL A 18 -4.90 15.59 4.40
CA VAL A 18 -3.59 14.99 4.11
C VAL A 18 -3.72 13.70 3.30
N ILE A 19 -4.59 12.77 3.71
CA ILE A 19 -4.80 11.51 2.99
C ILE A 19 -5.29 11.78 1.56
N TYR A 20 -6.24 12.71 1.41
CA TYR A 20 -6.77 13.09 0.10
C TYR A 20 -5.73 13.80 -0.77
N ALA A 21 -4.93 14.71 -0.18
CA ALA A 21 -3.83 15.37 -0.88
C ALA A 21 -2.76 14.37 -1.36
N ALA A 22 -2.42 13.37 -0.53
CA ALA A 22 -1.47 12.32 -0.92
C ALA A 22 -2.01 11.45 -2.06
N LEU A 23 -3.30 11.11 -2.05
CA LEU A 23 -3.94 10.39 -3.16
C LEU A 23 -3.94 11.22 -4.45
N TRP A 24 -4.26 12.52 -4.35
CA TRP A 24 -4.27 13.43 -5.49
C TRP A 24 -2.86 13.59 -6.06
N ALA A 25 -1.86 13.85 -5.22
CA ALA A 25 -0.46 13.91 -5.63
C ALA A 25 0.01 12.58 -6.26
N GLY A 26 -0.37 11.43 -5.69
CA GLY A 26 -0.06 10.11 -6.23
C GLY A 26 -0.70 9.85 -7.60
N ARG A 27 -1.90 10.38 -7.84
CA ARG A 27 -2.55 10.35 -9.15
C ARG A 27 -1.81 11.19 -10.18
N TRP A 28 -1.44 12.42 -9.83
CA TRP A 28 -0.65 13.29 -10.71
C TRP A 28 0.70 12.65 -11.08
N LEU A 29 1.39 12.05 -10.10
CA LEU A 29 2.65 11.34 -10.34
C LEU A 29 2.46 10.07 -11.19
N SER A 30 1.39 9.32 -10.96
CA SER A 30 1.07 8.10 -11.72
C SER A 30 0.79 8.42 -13.20
N GLU A 31 0.06 9.52 -13.47
CA GLU A 31 -0.22 9.99 -14.83
C GLU A 31 1.07 10.43 -15.56
N VAL A 32 1.99 11.12 -14.87
CA VAL A 32 3.29 11.53 -15.44
C VAL A 32 4.21 10.33 -15.71
N SER A 33 4.19 9.31 -14.83
CA SER A 33 4.98 8.08 -15.00
C SER A 33 4.36 7.07 -15.97
N GLY A 34 3.27 7.39 -16.67
CA GLY A 34 2.66 6.51 -17.66
C GLY A 34 1.87 5.32 -17.09
N ASN A 35 1.27 5.48 -15.91
CA ASN A 35 0.43 4.47 -15.24
C ASN A 35 1.13 3.13 -14.92
N LEU A 36 2.46 3.11 -14.78
CA LEU A 36 3.19 1.91 -14.36
C LEU A 36 2.74 1.39 -13.00
N LEU A 37 2.32 2.30 -12.09
CA LEU A 37 1.85 1.99 -10.76
C LEU A 37 0.47 2.60 -10.52
N PRO A 38 -0.47 1.87 -9.88
CA PRO A 38 -1.74 2.44 -9.43
C PRO A 38 -1.51 3.67 -8.54
N ALA A 39 -2.27 4.74 -8.78
CA ALA A 39 -2.20 5.98 -8.02
C ALA A 39 -2.30 5.78 -6.49
N SER A 40 -3.06 4.78 -6.03
CA SER A 40 -3.18 4.43 -4.60
C SER A 40 -1.83 3.98 -3.99
N ILE A 41 -1.06 3.15 -4.69
CA ILE A 41 0.25 2.68 -4.22
C ILE A 41 1.22 3.86 -4.16
N VAL A 42 1.22 4.71 -5.19
CA VAL A 42 2.06 5.92 -5.23
C VAL A 42 1.69 6.88 -4.10
N GLY A 43 0.40 7.07 -3.83
CA GLY A 43 -0.11 7.87 -2.73
C GLY A 43 0.32 7.34 -1.35
N MET A 44 0.31 6.02 -1.15
CA MET A 44 0.82 5.39 0.07
C MET A 44 2.32 5.62 0.27
N LEU A 45 3.12 5.51 -0.79
CA LEU A 45 4.56 5.80 -0.76
C LEU A 45 4.82 7.28 -0.43
N LEU A 46 4.11 8.20 -1.09
CA LEU A 46 4.20 9.64 -0.81
C LEU A 46 3.86 9.97 0.64
N LEU A 47 2.77 9.40 1.16
CA LEU A 47 2.36 9.59 2.56
C LEU A 47 3.46 9.08 3.51
N THR A 48 4.05 7.92 3.21
CA THR A 48 5.13 7.33 3.99
C THR A 48 6.36 8.24 4.03
N ILE A 49 6.76 8.77 2.88
CA ILE A 49 7.88 9.72 2.76
C ILE A 49 7.59 11.00 3.55
N ALA A 50 6.38 11.56 3.44
CA ALA A 50 6.00 12.77 4.17
C ALA A 50 5.97 12.58 5.69
N LEU A 51 5.63 11.37 6.16
CA LEU A 51 5.72 10.98 7.57
C LEU A 51 7.18 10.79 8.02
N GLN A 52 8.03 10.20 7.16
CA GLN A 52 9.46 10.03 7.43
C GLN A 52 10.17 11.37 7.65
N PHE A 53 9.83 12.39 6.85
CA PHE A 53 10.32 13.76 7.00
C PHE A 53 9.68 14.54 8.18
N ARG A 54 8.78 13.91 8.95
CA ARG A 54 8.01 14.52 10.05
C ARG A 54 7.27 15.82 9.66
N TRP A 55 6.95 16.00 8.38
CA TRP A 55 6.16 17.14 7.93
C TRP A 55 4.71 17.09 8.44
N ILE A 56 4.22 15.88 8.75
CA ILE A 56 2.86 15.63 9.22
C ILE A 56 2.92 14.87 10.54
N LYS A 57 2.08 15.26 11.51
CA LYS A 57 1.92 14.52 12.77
C LYS A 57 1.21 13.19 12.50
N LEU A 58 1.89 12.08 12.80
CA LEU A 58 1.34 10.73 12.66
C LEU A 58 -0.03 10.57 13.34
N ALA A 59 -0.19 11.13 14.55
CA ALA A 59 -1.43 11.05 15.32
C ALA A 59 -2.68 11.56 14.57
N TRP A 60 -2.53 12.54 13.68
CA TRP A 60 -3.64 13.10 12.91
C TRP A 60 -4.10 12.14 11.81
N VAL A 61 -3.13 11.57 11.08
CA VAL A 61 -3.39 10.62 10.00
C VAL A 61 -3.91 9.30 10.56
N GLU A 62 -3.27 8.78 11.61
CA GLU A 62 -3.64 7.51 12.24
C GLU A 62 -5.08 7.53 12.76
N ARG A 63 -5.47 8.61 13.44
CA ARG A 63 -6.81 8.76 13.99
C ARG A 63 -7.88 8.81 12.91
N THR A 64 -7.65 9.54 11.82
CA THR A 64 -8.58 9.60 10.69
C THR A 64 -8.62 8.28 9.92
N ALA A 65 -7.47 7.67 9.65
CA ALA A 65 -7.38 6.40 8.93
C ALA A 65 -8.08 5.27 9.68
N ASN A 66 -7.83 5.12 10.98
CA ASN A 66 -8.49 4.10 11.82
C ASN A 66 -10.01 4.29 11.86
N GLN A 67 -10.48 5.54 11.88
CA GLN A 67 -11.90 5.80 11.75
C GLN A 67 -12.42 5.29 10.40
N PHE A 68 -11.80 5.69 9.28
CA PHE A 68 -12.22 5.28 7.94
C PHE A 68 -12.22 3.75 7.76
N VAL A 69 -11.18 3.07 8.25
CA VAL A 69 -11.09 1.60 8.25
C VAL A 69 -12.25 0.98 9.04
N ARG A 70 -12.61 1.56 10.20
CA ARG A 70 -13.77 1.10 10.97
C ARG A 70 -15.09 1.26 10.21
N TRP A 71 -15.23 2.30 9.38
CA TRP A 71 -16.40 2.51 8.53
C TRP A 71 -16.34 1.74 7.20
N MET A 72 -15.27 1.00 6.88
CA MET A 72 -15.16 0.31 5.59
C MET A 72 -16.35 -0.59 5.31
N SER A 73 -16.80 -1.39 6.29
CA SER A 73 -17.97 -2.26 6.11
C SER A 73 -19.22 -1.47 5.71
N LEU A 74 -19.43 -0.28 6.28
CA LEU A 74 -20.55 0.59 5.94
C LEU A 74 -20.39 1.25 4.55
N LEU A 75 -19.16 1.59 4.15
CA LEU A 75 -18.86 2.11 2.81
C LEU A 75 -18.96 1.03 1.72
N PHE A 76 -18.71 -0.24 2.06
CA PHE A 76 -18.84 -1.36 1.13
C PHE A 76 -20.28 -1.68 0.78
N VAL A 77 -21.23 -1.56 1.71
CA VAL A 77 -22.66 -1.86 1.46
C VAL A 77 -23.22 -1.12 0.23
N PRO A 78 -23.13 0.22 0.08
CA PRO A 78 -23.67 0.91 -1.09
C PRO A 78 -22.93 0.55 -2.38
N ILE A 79 -21.61 0.35 -2.31
CA ILE A 79 -20.79 -0.07 -3.45
C ILE A 79 -21.22 -1.47 -3.93
N SER A 80 -21.45 -2.39 -2.99
CA SER A 80 -21.89 -3.76 -3.26
C SER A 80 -23.31 -3.82 -3.80
N ILE A 81 -24.24 -2.98 -3.30
CA ILE A 81 -25.62 -2.94 -3.82
C ILE A 81 -25.63 -2.49 -5.29
N GLY A 82 -24.79 -1.52 -5.67
CA GLY A 82 -24.63 -1.12 -7.08
C GLY A 82 -24.10 -2.25 -7.97
N LEU A 83 -23.38 -3.21 -7.40
CA LEU A 83 -22.89 -4.38 -8.13
C LEU A 83 -23.99 -5.40 -8.44
N VAL A 84 -25.08 -5.41 -7.65
CA VAL A 84 -26.19 -6.36 -7.82
C VAL A 84 -26.93 -6.16 -9.15
N GLU A 85 -26.94 -4.95 -9.71
CA GLU A 85 -27.52 -4.67 -11.03
C GLU A 85 -26.89 -5.49 -12.17
N HIS A 86 -25.66 -5.97 -11.98
CA HIS A 86 -24.92 -6.77 -12.97
C HIS A 86 -24.53 -8.16 -12.44
N ILE A 87 -25.28 -8.69 -11.46
CA ILE A 87 -24.94 -9.94 -10.77
C ILE A 87 -24.84 -11.15 -11.71
N GLU A 88 -25.66 -11.22 -12.77
CA GLU A 88 -25.63 -12.33 -13.73
C GLU A 88 -24.29 -12.41 -14.50
N THR A 89 -23.78 -11.26 -14.97
CA THR A 89 -22.48 -11.18 -15.65
C THR A 89 -21.34 -11.54 -14.70
N LEU A 90 -21.44 -11.16 -13.42
CA LEU A 90 -20.48 -11.54 -12.40
C LEU A 90 -20.49 -13.04 -12.11
N LEU A 91 -21.68 -13.67 -12.00
CA LEU A 91 -21.79 -15.10 -11.77
C LEU A 91 -21.17 -15.93 -12.91
N GLN A 92 -21.29 -15.46 -14.15
CA GLN A 92 -20.62 -16.10 -15.29
C GLN A 92 -19.09 -15.95 -15.24
N ALA A 93 -18.60 -14.79 -14.77
CA ALA A 93 -17.18 -14.52 -14.63
C ALA A 93 -16.56 -15.04 -13.33
N LEU A 94 -17.35 -15.41 -12.31
CA LEU A 94 -16.90 -15.92 -11.02
C LEU A 94 -15.87 -17.06 -11.10
N PRO A 95 -16.09 -18.13 -11.89
CA PRO A 95 -15.10 -19.20 -11.99
C PRO A 95 -13.76 -18.68 -12.55
N ALA A 96 -13.81 -17.77 -13.54
CA ALA A 96 -12.60 -17.17 -14.09
C ALA A 96 -11.92 -16.21 -13.10
N MET A 97 -12.67 -15.41 -12.34
CA MET A 97 -12.17 -14.50 -11.30
C MET A 97 -11.51 -15.25 -10.14
N LEU A 98 -12.15 -16.32 -9.63
CA LEU A 98 -11.59 -17.14 -8.55
C LEU A 98 -10.32 -17.86 -9.00
N LEU A 99 -10.36 -18.46 -10.19
CA LEU A 99 -9.21 -19.17 -10.73
C LEU A 99 -8.03 -18.22 -11.00
N THR A 100 -8.28 -17.07 -11.63
CA THR A 100 -7.22 -16.08 -11.89
C THR A 100 -6.66 -15.49 -10.60
N CYS A 101 -7.49 -15.19 -9.60
CA CYS A 101 -7.04 -14.63 -8.34
C CYS A 101 -6.21 -15.64 -7.52
N ALA A 102 -6.67 -16.89 -7.45
CA ALA A 102 -5.94 -17.96 -6.79
C ALA A 102 -4.60 -18.24 -7.48
N LEU A 103 -4.61 -18.38 -8.81
CA LEU A 103 -3.39 -18.60 -9.59
C LEU A 103 -2.44 -17.41 -9.50
N ALA A 104 -2.94 -16.17 -9.63
CA ALA A 104 -2.12 -14.97 -9.53
C ALA A 104 -1.48 -14.87 -8.14
N THR A 105 -2.21 -15.16 -7.07
CA THR A 105 -1.66 -15.16 -5.70
C THR A 105 -0.57 -16.21 -5.54
N LEU A 106 -0.80 -17.44 -6.03
CA LEU A 106 0.15 -18.55 -5.91
C LEU A 106 1.41 -18.29 -6.73
N ILE A 107 1.26 -17.85 -7.98
CA ILE A 107 2.37 -17.50 -8.87
C ILE A 107 3.15 -16.31 -8.31
N LEU A 108 2.47 -15.24 -7.87
CA LEU A 108 3.12 -14.07 -7.29
C LEU A 108 3.93 -14.45 -6.05
N LEU A 109 3.38 -15.29 -5.18
CA LEU A 109 4.08 -15.77 -3.98
C LEU A 109 5.32 -16.60 -4.33
N VAL A 110 5.23 -17.51 -5.32
CA VAL A 110 6.38 -18.31 -5.77
C VAL A 110 7.46 -17.45 -6.44
N VAL A 111 7.05 -16.53 -7.32
CA VAL A 111 7.98 -15.67 -8.08
C VAL A 111 8.68 -14.68 -7.14
N VAL A 112 7.92 -13.97 -6.30
CA VAL A 112 8.49 -13.03 -5.32
C VAL A 112 9.33 -13.78 -4.29
N GLY A 113 8.87 -14.95 -3.82
CA GLY A 113 9.62 -15.79 -2.90
C GLY A 113 10.95 -16.27 -3.48
N LYS A 114 10.96 -16.77 -4.73
CA LYS A 114 12.20 -17.16 -5.41
C LYS A 114 13.09 -15.97 -5.74
N ALA A 115 12.51 -14.83 -6.13
CA ALA A 115 13.28 -13.61 -6.39
C ALA A 115 13.99 -13.15 -5.11
N TYR A 116 13.27 -13.11 -3.99
CA TYR A 116 13.84 -12.77 -2.69
C TYR A 116 14.91 -13.77 -2.26
N GLN A 117 14.63 -15.07 -2.33
CA GLN A 117 15.60 -16.11 -2.01
C GLN A 117 16.85 -16.03 -2.90
N HIS A 118 16.71 -15.70 -4.19
CA HIS A 118 17.82 -15.52 -5.11
C HIS A 118 18.66 -14.27 -4.77
N TRP A 119 18.02 -13.19 -4.32
CA TRP A 119 18.71 -11.98 -3.87
C TRP A 119 19.46 -12.21 -2.56
N GLU A 120 18.86 -12.97 -1.63
CA GLU A 120 19.47 -13.31 -0.35
C GLU A 120 20.64 -14.30 -0.52
N HIS A 121 20.52 -15.29 -1.42
CA HIS A 121 21.62 -16.21 -1.73
C HIS A 121 22.85 -15.50 -2.30
N LYS A 122 22.69 -14.34 -2.95
CA LYS A 122 23.80 -13.50 -3.39
C LYS A 122 24.45 -12.70 -2.26
N HIS A 123 23.72 -12.44 -1.16
CA HIS A 123 24.27 -11.78 0.02
C HIS A 123 25.06 -12.75 0.91
N GLU A 124 24.62 -14.00 1.05
CA GLU A 124 25.32 -15.05 1.82
C GLU A 124 26.65 -15.48 1.14
N LEU A 125 26.70 -15.54 -0.19
CA LEU A 125 27.93 -15.82 -0.96
C LEU A 125 28.95 -14.68 -0.91
N LYS A 126 28.52 -13.45 -0.55
CA LYS A 126 29.42 -12.31 -0.32
C LYS A 126 29.93 -12.24 1.13
N ALA A 127 29.19 -12.82 2.08
CA ALA A 127 29.61 -12.95 3.47
C ALA A 127 30.51 -14.18 3.73
N THR A 128 30.48 -15.18 2.84
CA THR A 128 31.30 -16.41 2.91
C THR A 128 32.31 -16.50 1.74
N GLN A 129 32.86 -15.36 1.29
CA GLN A 129 34.18 -15.40 0.65
C GLN A 129 35.22 -15.33 1.77
N PRO A 130 36.01 -16.41 1.99
CA PRO A 130 37.03 -16.43 3.01
C PRO A 130 38.09 -15.39 2.67
N GLN A 131 38.36 -14.49 3.61
CA GLN A 131 39.70 -13.95 3.78
C GLN A 131 40.64 -15.13 4.07
N SER A 132 41.12 -15.78 3.02
CA SER A 132 42.25 -16.69 3.13
C SER A 132 43.23 -16.38 2.00
N VAL A 133 44.30 -15.70 2.40
CA VAL A 133 45.64 -15.73 1.82
C VAL A 133 45.85 -14.96 0.52
N ASP A 134 46.20 -13.68 0.64
CA ASP A 134 47.37 -13.13 -0.06
C ASP A 134 47.82 -11.83 0.63
N GLY A 135 49.09 -11.72 1.02
CA GLY A 135 49.69 -10.40 1.27
C GLY A 135 50.36 -10.07 2.62
N GLU A 136 50.82 -11.01 3.45
CA GLU A 136 51.85 -10.69 4.47
C GLU A 136 52.97 -11.75 4.50
N ALA A 137 53.73 -11.76 3.39
CA ALA A 137 55.15 -12.09 3.43
C ALA A 137 55.90 -10.86 2.93
N LYS A 138 55.98 -9.81 3.75
CA LYS A 138 57.07 -8.84 3.75
C LYS A 138 57.05 -7.92 4.96
#